data_AF-N1UEN8-F1
#
_entry.id   AF-N1UEN8-F1
#
_cell.length_a   1.000
_cell.length_b   1.000
_cell.length_c   1.000
_cell.angle_alpha   90.00
_cell.angle_beta   90.00
_cell.angle_gamma   90.00
#
_symmetry.space_group_name_H-M   'P 1'
#
loop_
_entity.id
_entity.type
_entity.pdbx_description
1 polymer ?
#
loop_
_entity_poly.entity_id
_entity_poly.type
_entity_poly.pdbx_seq_one_letter_code
_entity_poly.pdbx_strand_id
1 'polypeptide(L)' 'MEEMKTQKALKNMVLLQKGSRLSIQPVSPAEFQFVLGLAGVKL' A
#
# COMPACT_ATOMS: atom_id res chain seq x y z
N MET A 1 0.36 5.03 -8.81
CA MET A 1 -0.32 5.51 -7.58
C MET A 1 -1.83 5.44 -7.69
N GLU A 2 -2.46 5.93 -8.76
CA GLU A 2 -3.93 5.91 -8.88
C GLU A 2 -4.53 4.50 -8.84
N GLU A 3 -3.88 3.52 -9.47
CA GLU A 3 -4.30 2.11 -9.41
C GLU A 3 -4.27 1.51 -7.99
N MET A 4 -3.36 1.96 -7.12
CA MET A 4 -3.30 1.47 -5.75
C MET A 4 -4.39 2.11 -4.87
N LYS A 5 -4.81 3.34 -5.19
CA LYS A 5 -5.88 4.04 -4.45
C LYS A 5 -7.25 3.38 -4.63
N THR A 6 -7.48 2.62 -5.69
CA THR A 6 -8.73 1.87 -5.88
C THR A 6 -8.79 0.58 -5.06
N GLN A 7 -7.65 0.12 -4.54
CA GLN A 7 -7.55 -1.13 -3.80
C GLN A 7 -8.06 -0.95 -2.36
N LYS A 8 -9.22 -1.53 -2.06
CA LYS A 8 -9.82 -1.45 -0.72
C LYS A 8 -8.90 -1.99 0.39
N ALA A 9 -8.07 -2.96 0.07
CA ALA A 9 -7.09 -3.54 0.99
C ALA A 9 -6.02 -2.53 1.44
N LEU A 10 -5.78 -1.47 0.67
CA LEU A 10 -4.78 -0.44 0.94
C LEU A 10 -5.37 0.85 1.50
N LYS A 11 -6.65 0.84 1.93
CA LYS A 11 -7.37 2.06 2.38
C LYS A 11 -6.67 2.83 3.51
N ASN A 12 -5.89 2.14 4.33
CA ASN A 12 -5.20 2.70 5.49
C ASN A 12 -3.71 2.99 5.22
N MET A 13 -3.20 2.61 4.04
CA MET A 13 -1.78 2.73 3.72
C MET A 13 -1.37 4.19 3.71
N VAL A 14 -0.40 4.55 4.56
CA VAL A 14 0.06 5.94 4.76
C VAL A 14 0.45 6.62 3.44
N LEU A 15 0.94 5.83 2.47
CA LEU A 15 1.39 6.32 1.17
C LEU A 15 0.25 6.91 0.35
N LEU A 16 -0.97 6.38 0.53
CA LEU A 16 -2.15 6.74 -0.25
C LEU A 16 -3.01 7.82 0.44
N GLN A 17 -2.66 8.20 1.66
CA GLN A 17 -3.37 9.22 2.41
C GLN A 17 -3.09 10.62 1.83
N LYS A 18 -4.15 11.42 1.68
CA LYS A 18 -4.04 12.79 1.18
C LYS A 18 -3.12 13.61 2.09
N GLY A 19 -2.14 14.29 1.49
CA GLY A 19 -1.22 15.15 2.24
C GLY A 19 -0.08 14.41 2.94
N SER A 20 0.07 13.10 2.74
CA SER A 20 1.25 12.37 3.23
C SER A 20 2.53 13.00 2.65
N ARG A 21 3.50 13.27 3.53
CA ARG A 21 4.83 13.84 3.22
C ARG A 21 5.97 13.04 3.83
N LEU A 22 5.66 11.91 4.45
CA LEU A 22 6.65 11.02 5.02
C LEU A 22 7.37 10.29 3.88
N SER A 23 8.68 10.46 3.77
CA SER A 23 9.51 9.75 2.78
C SER A 23 9.82 8.30 3.18
N ILE A 24 9.69 7.99 4.48
CA ILE A 24 9.79 6.65 5.05
C ILE A 24 8.55 6.43 5.89
N GLN A 25 7.87 5.30 5.66
CA GLN A 25 6.53 5.07 6.19
C GLN A 25 6.42 3.63 6.72
N PRO A 26 5.70 3.44 7.84
CA PRO A 26 5.36 2.10 8.28
C PRO A 26 4.37 1.45 7.30
N VAL A 27 4.53 0.14 7.09
CA VAL A 27 3.62 -0.68 6.27
C VAL A 27 3.21 -1.86 7.13
N SER A 28 1.90 -2.14 7.21
CA SER A 28 1.42 -3.31 7.92
C SER A 28 1.74 -4.60 7.15
N PRO A 29 1.88 -5.76 7.81
CA PRO A 29 2.11 -7.03 7.11
C PRO A 29 1.06 -7.34 6.03
N ALA A 30 -0.21 -7.00 6.28
CA ALA A 30 -1.30 -7.23 5.33
C ALA A 30 -1.17 -6.36 4.06
N GLU A 31 -0.83 -5.08 4.21
CA GLU A 31 -0.59 -4.18 3.07
C GLU A 31 0.63 -4.63 2.26
N PHE A 32 1.70 -5.05 2.94
CA PHE A 32 2.92 -5.55 2.30
C PHE A 32 2.64 -6.80 1.47
N GLN A 33 1.97 -7.80 2.06
CA GLN A 33 1.58 -9.02 1.36
C GLN A 33 0.67 -8.74 0.17
N PHE A 34 -0.30 -7.82 0.32
CA PHE A 34 -1.19 -7.46 -0.76
C PHE A 34 -0.44 -6.84 -1.94
N VAL A 35 0.48 -5.90 -1.69
CA VAL A 35 1.30 -5.26 -2.75
C VAL A 35 2.17 -6.30 -3.46
N LEU A 36 2.75 -7.25 -2.73
CA LEU A 36 3.51 -8.34 -3.33
C LEU A 36 2.64 -9.25 -4.20
N GLY A 37 1.42 -9.55 -3.77
CA GLY A 37 0.44 -10.29 -4.56
C GLY A 37 0.09 -9.59 -5.88
N LEU A 38 -0.06 -8.25 -5.88
CA LEU A 38 -0.27 -7.47 -7.11
C LEU A 38 0.91 -7.59 -8.08
N ALA A 39 2.14 -7.71 -7.56
CA ALA A 39 3.34 -7.93 -8.36
C ALA A 39 3.54 -9.39 -8.79
N GLY A 40 2.63 -10.30 -8.43
CA GLY A 40 2.74 -11.74 -8.70
C GLY A 40 3.83 -12.45 -7.88
N VAL A 41 4.36 -11.80 -6.83
CA VAL A 41 5.35 -12.38 -5.94
C VAL A 41 4.65 -13.32 -4.96
N LYS A 42 5.07 -14.59 -4.93
CA LYS A 42 4.65 -15.56 -3.91
C LYS A 42 5.63 -15.51 -2.74
N LEU A 43 5.11 -15.25 -1.55
CA LEU A 43 5.82 -15.36 -0.28
C LEU A 43 5.52 -16.70 0.39
#